data_AF-A0A941X086-F1
#
_entry.id   AF-A0A941X086-F1
#
_cell.length_a   1.000
_cell.length_b   1.000
_cell.length_c   1.000
_cell.angle_alpha   90.00
_cell.angle_beta   90.00
_cell.angle_gamma   90.00
#
_symmetry.space_group_name_H-M   'P 1'
#
loop_
_entity.id
_entity.type
_entity.pdbx_description
1 polymer ?
#
loop_
_entity_poly.entity_id
_entity_poly.type
_entity_poly.pdbx_seq_one_letter_code
_entity_poly.pdbx_strand_id
1 'polypeptide(L)'
;MINKIINLVNPDNKDLSELSKDELLELLVKLNKCLRCLDESENVLEENMLAGDLVSPTKEVQMKTLEYLTQNMSKVPDKKARATMVYYTLLNLHMFSDGNGRTSRFMYDLISGDLNEDNISYYFHKSSNNTTNQNNDLEKNKGILDIFIANQIPDELISSQLGFVPQEILKNYSWITVGHTNTSPSTETIIPKSSLENLTQKELQDLDKILHDSYGMKLCPSGLAMLYVSNKKGQLSKWIDINKNHISSIKGLERRFNFSIYKHPETIADWTPDDFREVINVGNAVKYARLKTLIDVIAQPEKYINPDSGNTYCDDILGISKAKEVGRVDR
;
A
#
# COMPACT_ATOMS: atom_id res chain seq x y z
N MET A 1 24.05 21.64 -4.05
CA MET A 1 24.10 20.26 -3.49
C MET A 1 23.18 19.31 -4.26
N ILE A 2 21.97 19.73 -4.64
CA ILE A 2 21.01 18.90 -5.38
C ILE A 2 21.60 18.39 -6.70
N ASN A 3 22.25 19.26 -7.49
CA ASN A 3 22.90 18.85 -8.75
C ASN A 3 23.97 17.77 -8.55
N LYS A 4 24.66 17.76 -7.40
CA LYS A 4 25.62 16.69 -7.08
C LYS A 4 24.92 15.34 -6.85
N ILE A 5 23.77 15.36 -6.19
CA ILE A 5 22.94 14.15 -5.97
C ILE A 5 22.39 13.66 -7.31
N ILE A 6 21.81 14.55 -8.12
CA ILE A 6 21.28 14.21 -9.45
C ILE A 6 22.36 13.55 -10.29
N ASN A 7 23.54 14.16 -10.38
CA ASN A 7 24.66 13.61 -11.16
C ASN A 7 25.19 12.28 -10.60
N LEU A 8 24.96 11.98 -9.32
CA LEU A 8 25.38 10.73 -8.71
C LEU A 8 24.34 9.61 -8.93
N VAL A 9 23.05 9.93 -8.85
CA VAL A 9 21.97 8.93 -8.97
C VAL A 9 21.48 8.75 -10.41
N ASN A 10 21.69 9.74 -11.28
CA ASN A 10 21.35 9.72 -12.71
C ASN A 10 22.44 10.45 -13.55
N PRO A 11 23.67 9.92 -13.61
CA PRO A 11 24.83 10.59 -14.25
C PRO A 11 24.63 10.88 -15.73
N ASP A 12 23.90 10.01 -16.43
CA ASP A 12 23.66 10.12 -17.87
C ASP A 12 22.44 11.01 -18.19
N ASN A 13 21.80 11.59 -17.16
CA ASN A 13 20.58 12.38 -17.28
C ASN A 13 19.50 11.67 -18.12
N LYS A 14 19.34 10.35 -17.90
CA LYS A 14 18.31 9.54 -18.56
C LYS A 14 16.92 10.06 -18.21
N ASP A 15 15.98 9.96 -19.15
CA ASP A 15 14.58 10.18 -18.84
C ASP A 15 14.12 9.13 -17.82
N LEU A 16 13.73 9.60 -16.63
CA LEU A 16 13.32 8.73 -15.53
C LEU A 16 12.10 7.86 -15.87
N SER A 17 11.31 8.25 -16.86
CA SER A 17 10.15 7.48 -17.33
C SER A 17 10.48 6.33 -18.28
N GLU A 18 11.73 6.24 -18.72
CA GLU A 18 12.22 5.16 -19.59
C GLU A 18 13.10 4.15 -18.84
N LEU A 19 13.34 4.36 -17.55
CA LEU A 19 14.13 3.43 -16.74
C LEU A 19 13.45 2.06 -16.65
N SER A 20 14.26 1.01 -16.81
CA SER A 20 13.87 -0.33 -16.43
C SER A 20 13.65 -0.46 -14.92
N LYS A 21 13.00 -1.53 -14.49
CA LYS A 21 12.80 -1.85 -13.06
C LYS A 21 14.13 -1.87 -12.29
N ASP A 22 15.17 -2.48 -12.87
CA ASP A 22 16.47 -2.64 -12.21
C ASP A 22 17.21 -1.29 -12.13
N GLU A 23 17.17 -0.47 -13.19
CA GLU A 23 17.74 0.88 -13.17
C GLU A 23 17.03 1.79 -12.16
N LEU A 24 15.69 1.72 -12.08
CA LEU A 24 14.93 2.49 -11.09
C LEU A 24 15.30 2.04 -9.67
N LEU A 25 15.38 0.72 -9.42
CA LEU A 25 15.75 0.19 -8.11
C LEU A 25 17.16 0.65 -7.71
N GLU A 26 18.13 0.58 -8.63
CA GLU A 26 19.49 1.05 -8.38
C GLU A 26 19.54 2.54 -8.04
N LEU A 27 18.83 3.37 -8.81
CA LEU A 27 18.68 4.80 -8.56
C LEU A 27 18.10 5.05 -7.16
N LEU A 28 17.02 4.35 -6.80
CA LEU A 28 16.35 4.52 -5.50
C LEU A 28 17.25 4.11 -4.33
N VAL A 29 18.01 3.03 -4.45
CA VAL A 29 18.98 2.59 -3.43
C VAL A 29 20.09 3.62 -3.26
N LYS A 30 20.69 4.10 -4.36
CA LYS A 30 21.71 5.16 -4.32
C LYS A 30 21.16 6.43 -3.68
N LEU A 31 19.97 6.86 -4.10
CA LEU A 31 19.30 8.04 -3.55
C LEU A 31 19.05 7.88 -2.05
N ASN A 32 18.50 6.76 -1.58
CA ASN A 32 18.22 6.53 -0.16
C ASN A 32 19.51 6.60 0.68
N LYS A 33 20.61 5.98 0.21
CA LYS A 33 21.92 6.06 0.86
C LYS A 33 22.44 7.49 0.93
N CYS A 34 22.38 8.24 -0.18
CA CYS A 34 22.83 9.63 -0.22
C CYS A 34 22.05 10.53 0.74
N LEU A 35 20.72 10.39 0.80
CA LEU A 35 19.87 11.21 1.69
C LEU A 35 20.05 10.88 3.18
N ARG A 36 20.60 9.71 3.48
CA ARG A 36 20.91 9.23 4.84
C ARG A 36 22.40 9.33 5.21
N CYS A 37 23.25 9.74 4.26
CA CYS A 37 24.71 9.78 4.41
C CYS A 37 25.30 8.42 4.82
N LEU A 38 24.84 7.33 4.20
CA LEU A 38 25.32 5.97 4.48
C LEU A 38 26.43 5.54 3.53
N ASP A 39 27.23 4.57 3.98
CA ASP A 39 28.26 3.94 3.16
C ASP A 39 27.65 3.07 2.04
N GLU A 40 28.38 2.93 0.93
CA GLU A 40 27.93 2.13 -0.21
C GLU A 40 27.72 0.66 0.12
N SER A 41 28.42 0.13 1.14
CA SER A 41 28.31 -1.27 1.59
C SER A 41 27.06 -1.57 2.41
N GLU A 42 26.34 -0.56 2.91
CA GLU A 42 25.18 -0.79 3.77
C GLU A 42 24.00 -1.39 2.97
N ASN A 43 23.39 -2.45 3.51
CA ASN A 43 22.12 -2.93 2.97
C ASN A 43 20.98 -2.07 3.51
N VAL A 44 20.22 -1.46 2.61
CA VAL A 44 19.11 -0.56 2.97
C VAL A 44 17.74 -1.14 2.65
N LEU A 45 17.69 -2.21 1.85
CA LEU A 45 16.44 -2.81 1.40
C LEU A 45 15.82 -3.69 2.48
N GLU A 46 14.51 -3.52 2.67
CA GLU A 46 13.70 -4.27 3.63
C GLU A 46 12.34 -4.67 3.03
N GLU A 47 11.80 -5.77 3.53
CA GLU A 47 10.45 -6.25 3.24
C GLU A 47 9.66 -6.47 4.54
N ASN A 48 8.33 -6.53 4.46
CA ASN A 48 7.46 -6.82 5.62
C ASN A 48 7.69 -5.90 6.85
N MET A 49 8.11 -4.65 6.61
CA MET A 49 8.30 -3.66 7.64
C MET A 49 6.96 -3.17 8.16
N LEU A 50 6.87 -2.98 9.48
CA LEU A 50 5.73 -2.32 10.11
C LEU A 50 6.00 -0.82 10.14
N ALA A 51 5.17 -0.04 9.44
CA ALA A 51 5.20 1.41 9.42
C ALA A 51 3.84 1.94 9.89
N GLY A 52 3.72 2.22 11.19
CA GLY A 52 2.40 2.33 11.83
C GLY A 52 1.72 0.96 11.82
N ASP A 53 0.46 0.88 11.37
CA ASP A 53 -0.20 -0.43 11.18
C ASP A 53 -0.07 -0.96 9.74
N LEU A 54 0.60 -0.23 8.83
CA LEU A 54 0.86 -0.69 7.46
C LEU A 54 1.98 -1.72 7.49
N VAL A 55 1.75 -2.86 6.87
CA VAL A 55 2.79 -3.86 6.63
C VAL A 55 3.27 -3.72 5.20
N SER A 56 4.55 -3.40 5.01
CA SER A 56 5.11 -3.27 3.66
C SER A 56 4.98 -4.60 2.89
N PRO A 57 4.90 -4.57 1.55
CA PRO A 57 4.77 -5.80 0.78
C PRO A 57 6.02 -6.67 0.89
N THR A 58 5.88 -7.96 0.56
CA THR A 58 7.03 -8.84 0.35
C THR A 58 7.87 -8.34 -0.82
N LYS A 59 9.14 -8.74 -0.87
CA LYS A 59 10.07 -8.41 -1.95
C LYS A 59 9.52 -8.78 -3.32
N GLU A 60 8.84 -9.92 -3.43
CA GLU A 60 8.18 -10.33 -4.68
C GLU A 60 7.14 -9.29 -5.13
N VAL A 61 6.24 -8.88 -4.22
CA VAL A 61 5.22 -7.87 -4.53
C VAL A 61 5.85 -6.51 -4.79
N GLN A 62 6.89 -6.13 -4.05
CA GLN A 62 7.64 -4.90 -4.30
C GLN A 62 8.21 -4.87 -5.72
N MET A 63 8.93 -5.92 -6.13
CA MET A 63 9.56 -5.99 -7.44
C MET A 63 8.53 -6.03 -8.58
N LYS A 64 7.46 -6.80 -8.40
CA LYS A 64 6.35 -6.87 -9.37
C LYS A 64 5.64 -5.53 -9.53
N THR A 65 5.51 -4.76 -8.44
CA THR A 65 4.92 -3.42 -8.47
C THR A 65 5.86 -2.41 -9.11
N LEU A 66 7.16 -2.44 -8.80
CA LEU A 66 8.14 -1.57 -9.47
C LEU A 66 8.19 -1.81 -10.98
N GLU A 67 8.12 -3.08 -11.40
CA GLU A 67 8.05 -3.43 -12.83
C GLU A 67 6.78 -2.86 -13.48
N TYR A 68 5.64 -2.98 -12.80
CA TYR A 68 4.40 -2.40 -13.31
C TYR A 68 4.45 -0.87 -13.34
N LEU A 69 5.09 -0.24 -12.36
CA LEU A 69 5.28 1.22 -12.31
C LEU A 69 6.08 1.70 -13.53
N THR A 70 7.25 1.13 -13.78
CA THR A 70 8.13 1.55 -14.89
C THR A 70 7.46 1.36 -16.25
N GLN A 71 6.71 0.26 -16.44
CA GLN A 71 5.90 0.03 -17.65
C GLN A 71 4.79 1.07 -17.89
N ASN A 72 4.43 1.88 -16.89
CA ASN A 72 3.36 2.87 -16.99
C ASN A 72 3.84 4.33 -16.84
N MET A 73 5.05 4.58 -16.35
CA MET A 73 5.58 5.95 -16.17
C MET A 73 5.56 6.78 -17.45
N SER A 74 6.02 6.22 -18.57
CA SER A 74 6.06 6.92 -19.87
C SER A 74 4.67 7.20 -20.46
N LYS A 75 3.64 6.48 -20.02
CA LYS A 75 2.25 6.67 -20.47
C LYS A 75 1.56 7.89 -19.84
N VAL A 76 2.14 8.46 -18.78
CA VAL A 76 1.58 9.62 -18.07
C VAL A 76 2.33 10.88 -18.52
N PRO A 77 1.81 11.67 -19.47
CA PRO A 77 2.54 12.84 -20.01
C PRO A 77 2.66 13.98 -19.00
N ASP A 78 1.65 14.18 -18.15
CA ASP A 78 1.68 15.22 -17.12
C ASP A 78 2.70 14.88 -16.02
N LYS A 79 3.66 15.77 -15.80
CA LYS A 79 4.75 15.55 -14.85
C LYS A 79 4.26 15.48 -13.41
N LYS A 80 3.24 16.27 -13.04
CA LYS A 80 2.68 16.27 -11.68
C LYS A 80 1.98 14.94 -11.40
N ALA A 81 1.17 14.45 -12.34
CA ALA A 81 0.52 13.16 -12.28
C ALA A 81 1.54 12.02 -12.19
N ARG A 82 2.57 12.03 -13.06
CA ARG A 82 3.64 11.02 -13.06
C ARG A 82 4.39 11.01 -11.72
N ALA A 83 4.75 12.19 -11.19
CA ALA A 83 5.40 12.34 -9.89
C ALA A 83 4.52 11.82 -8.75
N THR A 84 3.22 12.12 -8.77
CA THR A 84 2.23 11.66 -7.78
C THR A 84 2.12 10.14 -7.77
N MET A 85 2.04 9.53 -8.96
CA MET A 85 1.99 8.08 -9.13
C MET A 85 3.23 7.40 -8.53
N VAL A 86 4.42 7.90 -8.85
CA VAL A 86 5.68 7.37 -8.29
C VAL A 86 5.71 7.57 -6.78
N TYR A 87 5.36 8.75 -6.29
CA TYR A 87 5.36 9.07 -4.86
C TYR A 87 4.50 8.12 -4.03
N TYR A 88 3.21 7.95 -4.38
CA TYR A 88 2.32 7.03 -3.66
C TYR A 88 2.77 5.58 -3.78
N THR A 89 3.29 5.17 -4.94
CA THR A 89 3.79 3.81 -5.12
C THR A 89 4.97 3.55 -4.18
N LEU A 90 5.99 4.40 -4.20
CA LEU A 90 7.19 4.23 -3.37
C LEU A 90 6.88 4.27 -1.87
N LEU A 91 5.98 5.16 -1.45
CA LEU A 91 5.61 5.30 -0.05
C LEU A 91 4.90 4.05 0.50
N ASN A 92 4.03 3.43 -0.32
CA ASN A 92 3.35 2.18 0.04
C ASN A 92 4.24 0.95 -0.11
N LEU A 93 5.21 0.95 -1.04
CA LEU A 93 6.19 -0.15 -1.15
C LEU A 93 7.12 -0.23 0.06
N HIS A 94 7.44 0.93 0.64
CA HIS A 94 8.18 1.06 1.90
C HIS A 94 9.42 0.14 1.95
N MET A 95 10.22 0.20 0.89
CA MET A 95 11.28 -0.78 0.60
C MET A 95 12.57 -0.57 1.39
N PHE A 96 12.65 0.48 2.22
CA PHE A 96 13.85 0.82 2.97
C PHE A 96 13.64 0.68 4.48
N SER A 97 14.71 0.32 5.20
CA SER A 97 14.73 0.30 6.67
C SER A 97 14.42 1.67 7.30
N ASP A 98 14.82 2.74 6.61
CA ASP A 98 14.50 4.13 6.95
C ASP A 98 14.55 4.99 5.68
N GLY A 99 13.89 6.15 5.72
CA GLY A 99 13.99 7.17 4.67
C GLY A 99 12.97 7.04 3.54
N ASN A 100 12.00 6.11 3.62
CA ASN A 100 10.96 5.94 2.59
C ASN A 100 10.25 7.25 2.22
N GLY A 101 9.82 8.03 3.22
CA GLY A 101 9.22 9.34 2.99
C GLY A 101 10.16 10.32 2.29
N ARG A 102 11.41 10.43 2.74
CA ARG A 102 12.41 11.34 2.15
C ARG A 102 12.73 10.97 0.70
N THR A 103 12.97 9.69 0.43
CA THR A 103 13.23 9.18 -0.92
C THR A 103 12.03 9.41 -1.85
N SER A 104 10.82 9.10 -1.39
CA SER A 104 9.60 9.29 -2.20
C SER A 104 9.36 10.77 -2.53
N ARG A 105 9.56 11.66 -1.57
CA ARG A 105 9.41 13.12 -1.78
C ARG A 105 10.46 13.70 -2.71
N PHE A 106 11.72 13.26 -2.58
CA PHE A 106 12.78 13.65 -3.52
C PHE A 106 12.44 13.20 -4.94
N MET A 107 11.96 11.95 -5.11
CA MET A 107 11.54 11.44 -6.41
C MET A 107 10.36 12.21 -7.00
N TYR A 108 9.39 12.62 -6.16
CA TYR A 108 8.30 13.48 -6.61
C TYR A 108 8.85 14.77 -7.24
N ASP A 109 9.65 15.53 -6.49
CA ASP A 109 10.16 16.82 -6.93
C ASP A 109 11.12 16.69 -8.13
N LEU A 110 11.88 15.58 -8.20
CA LEU A 110 12.75 15.29 -9.33
C LEU A 110 11.96 15.08 -10.63
N ILE A 111 10.85 14.33 -10.55
CA ILE A 111 10.01 14.03 -11.72
C ILE A 111 9.14 15.22 -12.11
N SER A 112 8.59 15.96 -11.13
CA SER A 112 7.77 17.15 -11.41
C SER A 112 8.61 18.32 -11.95
N GLY A 113 9.91 18.34 -11.64
CA GLY A 113 10.81 19.44 -11.96
C GLY A 113 10.84 20.53 -10.88
N ASP A 114 10.35 20.23 -9.68
CA ASP A 114 10.23 21.18 -8.56
C ASP A 114 11.39 21.11 -7.56
N LEU A 115 12.45 20.34 -7.83
CA LEU A 115 13.62 20.28 -6.95
C LEU A 115 14.21 21.67 -6.75
N ASN A 116 14.24 22.13 -5.49
CA ASN A 116 14.78 23.43 -5.11
C ASN A 116 15.78 23.28 -3.94
N GLU A 117 16.95 23.94 -4.04
CA GLU A 117 17.96 23.98 -2.99
C GLU A 117 17.47 24.66 -1.71
N ASP A 118 16.49 25.58 -1.80
CA ASP A 118 15.90 26.23 -0.62
C ASP A 118 15.16 25.24 0.29
N ASN A 119 14.72 24.10 -0.27
CA ASN A 119 14.00 23.04 0.43
C ASN A 119 14.88 21.85 0.76
N ILE A 120 16.22 21.99 0.72
CA ILE A 120 17.10 20.83 0.87
C ILE A 120 16.90 20.08 2.20
N SER A 121 16.59 20.80 3.27
CA SER A 121 16.32 20.22 4.60
C SER A 121 15.12 19.25 4.63
N TYR A 122 14.26 19.29 3.61
CA TYR A 122 13.10 18.42 3.41
C TYR A 122 13.46 16.96 3.10
N TYR A 123 14.65 16.76 2.52
CA TYR A 123 15.11 15.45 2.02
C TYR A 123 16.16 14.79 2.92
N PHE A 124 16.83 15.54 3.80
CA PHE A 124 17.93 15.04 4.61
C PHE A 124 17.54 14.71 6.06
N HIS A 125 18.29 13.79 6.68
CA HIS A 125 18.09 13.40 8.07
C HIS A 125 18.47 14.51 9.06
N LYS A 126 17.86 14.51 10.26
CA LYS A 126 18.12 15.49 11.34
C LYS A 126 19.56 15.49 11.85
N SER A 127 20.25 14.36 11.71
CA SER A 127 21.68 14.23 12.04
C SER A 127 22.61 14.73 10.94
N SER A 128 22.08 15.10 9.77
CA SER A 128 22.87 15.85 8.79
C SER A 128 23.00 17.29 9.29
N ASN A 129 24.19 17.88 9.14
CA ASN A 129 24.49 19.28 9.51
C ASN A 129 23.65 20.33 8.73
N ASN A 130 22.62 19.91 7.98
CA ASN A 130 21.92 20.67 6.97
C ASN A 130 20.44 20.96 7.30
N THR A 131 19.96 20.76 8.54
CA THR A 131 18.51 20.89 8.87
C THR A 131 18.23 21.78 10.08
N THR A 132 17.29 22.73 9.94
CA THR A 132 16.78 23.59 11.05
C THR A 132 15.26 23.51 11.25
N ASN A 133 14.46 23.19 10.22
CA ASN A 133 13.00 22.99 10.30
C ASN A 133 12.55 21.81 9.40
N GLN A 134 11.67 20.94 9.90
CA GLN A 134 11.06 19.86 9.10
C GLN A 134 9.66 20.29 8.64
N ASN A 135 9.49 20.56 7.34
CA ASN A 135 8.19 20.45 6.69
C ASN A 135 8.13 19.00 6.16
N ASN A 136 7.05 18.25 6.39
CA ASN A 136 6.92 16.87 5.91
C ASN A 136 5.64 16.66 5.09
N ASP A 137 4.91 17.75 4.79
CA ASP A 137 3.53 17.71 4.29
C ASP A 137 3.53 17.92 2.76
N LEU A 138 4.03 16.92 2.01
CA LEU A 138 4.16 17.02 0.55
C LEU A 138 2.79 17.21 -0.08
N GLU A 139 1.83 16.41 0.38
CA GLU A 139 0.50 16.33 -0.18
C GLU A 139 -0.19 17.70 -0.15
N LYS A 140 -0.19 18.35 1.02
CA LYS A 140 -0.72 19.71 1.15
C LYS A 140 0.05 20.73 0.32
N ASN A 141 1.38 20.69 0.33
CA ASN A 141 2.21 21.67 -0.39
C ASN A 141 2.03 21.58 -1.92
N LYS A 142 1.79 20.37 -2.43
CA LYS A 142 1.62 20.10 -3.87
C LYS A 142 0.15 20.11 -4.29
N GLY A 143 -0.77 20.26 -3.34
CA GLY A 143 -2.21 20.18 -3.58
C GLY A 143 -2.60 18.85 -4.20
N ILE A 144 -2.01 17.76 -3.71
CA ILE A 144 -2.43 16.40 -4.03
C ILE A 144 -3.14 15.81 -2.81
N LEU A 145 -3.92 14.76 -3.04
CA LEU A 145 -4.71 14.11 -2.01
C LEU A 145 -3.82 13.52 -0.90
N ASP A 146 -4.30 13.53 0.33
CA ASP A 146 -3.61 12.87 1.44
C ASP A 146 -3.49 11.36 1.18
N ILE A 147 -2.32 10.77 1.46
CA ILE A 147 -2.05 9.35 1.18
C ILE A 147 -3.05 8.41 1.86
N PHE A 148 -3.53 8.73 3.06
CA PHE A 148 -4.51 7.91 3.77
C PHE A 148 -5.83 7.87 3.00
N ILE A 149 -6.23 8.99 2.39
CA ILE A 149 -7.44 9.07 1.56
C ILE A 149 -7.20 8.39 0.21
N ALA A 150 -6.06 8.64 -0.44
CA ALA A 150 -5.71 7.99 -1.70
C ALA A 150 -5.73 6.45 -1.58
N ASN A 151 -5.24 5.91 -0.45
CA ASN A 151 -5.22 4.48 -0.17
C ASN A 151 -6.61 3.84 0.04
N GLN A 152 -7.69 4.63 0.12
CA GLN A 152 -9.07 4.14 0.14
C GLN A 152 -9.64 3.91 -1.27
N ILE A 153 -9.10 4.58 -2.30
CA ILE A 153 -9.58 4.43 -3.69
C ILE A 153 -9.55 2.96 -4.15
N PRO A 154 -8.49 2.17 -3.88
CA PRO A 154 -8.50 0.76 -4.19
C PRO A 154 -9.60 -0.03 -3.50
N ASP A 155 -10.04 0.33 -2.27
CA ASP A 155 -11.13 -0.40 -1.59
C ASP A 155 -12.41 -0.39 -2.43
N GLU A 156 -12.74 0.78 -2.99
CA GLU A 156 -13.94 0.96 -3.81
C GLU A 156 -13.83 0.19 -5.12
N LEU A 157 -12.69 0.32 -5.81
CA LEU A 157 -12.50 -0.25 -7.14
C LEU A 157 -12.32 -1.78 -7.10
N ILE A 158 -11.52 -2.31 -6.17
CA ILE A 158 -11.31 -3.74 -6.08
C ILE A 158 -12.54 -4.47 -5.57
N SER A 159 -13.41 -3.83 -4.76
CA SER A 159 -14.62 -4.48 -4.21
C SER A 159 -15.50 -5.09 -5.31
N SER A 160 -15.59 -4.42 -6.46
CA SER A 160 -16.33 -4.88 -7.65
C SER A 160 -15.68 -6.07 -8.36
N GLN A 161 -14.39 -6.31 -8.11
CA GLN A 161 -13.57 -7.33 -8.74
C GLN A 161 -13.40 -8.58 -7.85
N LEU A 162 -13.86 -8.53 -6.58
CA LEU A 162 -13.78 -9.64 -5.62
C LEU A 162 -14.87 -10.70 -5.88
N GLY A 163 -14.91 -11.29 -7.08
CA GLY A 163 -15.93 -12.28 -7.48
C GLY A 163 -15.95 -13.56 -6.62
N PHE A 164 -14.91 -13.80 -5.82
CA PHE A 164 -14.84 -14.89 -4.85
C PHE A 164 -15.55 -14.60 -3.52
N VAL A 165 -15.83 -13.32 -3.22
CA VAL A 165 -16.52 -12.92 -2.00
C VAL A 165 -18.03 -12.99 -2.23
N PRO A 166 -18.78 -13.69 -1.36
CA PRO A 166 -20.24 -13.68 -1.47
C PRO A 166 -20.78 -12.25 -1.38
N GLN A 167 -21.63 -11.88 -2.35
CA GLN A 167 -22.21 -10.53 -2.46
C GLN A 167 -22.94 -10.08 -1.17
N GLU A 168 -23.55 -11.03 -0.45
CA GLU A 168 -24.19 -10.76 0.83
C GLU A 168 -23.19 -10.26 1.90
N ILE A 169 -21.96 -10.79 1.91
CA ILE A 169 -20.92 -10.32 2.84
C ILE A 169 -20.56 -8.87 2.54
N LEU A 170 -20.29 -8.52 1.27
CA LEU A 170 -19.94 -7.15 0.89
C LEU A 170 -21.09 -6.16 1.10
N LYS A 171 -22.34 -6.61 0.98
CA LYS A 171 -23.52 -5.79 1.27
C LYS A 171 -23.65 -5.47 2.76
N ASN A 172 -23.45 -6.47 3.61
CA ASN A 172 -23.65 -6.36 5.05
C ASN A 172 -22.44 -5.76 5.78
N TYR A 173 -21.23 -6.01 5.27
CA TYR A 173 -19.98 -5.66 5.90
C TYR A 173 -19.14 -4.77 4.98
N SER A 174 -18.97 -3.51 5.41
CA SER A 174 -18.11 -2.56 4.72
C SER A 174 -16.67 -2.58 5.23
N TRP A 175 -16.37 -3.38 6.25
CA TRP A 175 -15.01 -3.66 6.70
C TRP A 175 -14.82 -5.17 6.79
N ILE A 176 -13.71 -5.69 6.30
CA ILE A 176 -13.35 -7.11 6.39
C ILE A 176 -11.93 -7.17 6.89
N THR A 177 -11.75 -7.63 8.14
CA THR A 177 -10.49 -7.50 8.88
C THR A 177 -10.11 -8.76 9.64
N VAL A 178 -8.84 -8.91 9.97
CA VAL A 178 -8.38 -9.82 11.01
C VAL A 178 -8.25 -9.05 12.31
N GLY A 179 -8.85 -9.58 13.37
CA GLY A 179 -8.88 -8.93 14.67
C GLY A 179 -7.64 -9.23 15.48
N HIS A 180 -6.68 -8.32 15.48
CA HIS A 180 -5.53 -8.35 16.38
C HIS A 180 -5.53 -7.15 17.33
N THR A 181 -4.77 -7.26 18.41
CA THR A 181 -4.52 -6.23 19.41
C THR A 181 -3.08 -6.33 19.86
N ASN A 182 -2.55 -5.30 20.53
CA ASN A 182 -1.20 -5.33 21.12
C ASN A 182 -0.99 -6.44 22.17
N THR A 183 -2.06 -7.11 22.60
CA THR A 183 -2.04 -8.24 23.54
C THR A 183 -2.37 -9.56 22.86
N SER A 184 -2.51 -9.58 21.53
CA SER A 184 -2.77 -10.81 20.79
C SER A 184 -1.53 -11.71 20.86
N PRO A 185 -1.73 -13.03 21.00
CA PRO A 185 -0.62 -13.96 21.02
C PRO A 185 0.03 -14.03 19.64
N SER A 186 1.28 -14.50 19.55
CA SER A 186 1.97 -14.55 18.26
C SER A 186 1.30 -15.54 17.31
N THR A 187 1.43 -15.30 16.00
CA THR A 187 0.84 -16.16 14.97
C THR A 187 1.25 -17.64 15.12
N GLU A 188 2.48 -17.92 15.53
CA GLU A 188 2.97 -19.29 15.79
C GLU A 188 2.19 -20.02 16.89
N THR A 189 1.62 -19.30 17.86
CA THR A 189 0.90 -19.92 18.98
C THR A 189 -0.55 -20.29 18.67
N ILE A 190 -1.12 -19.73 17.60
CA ILE A 190 -2.51 -19.98 17.20
C ILE A 190 -2.64 -20.98 16.04
N ILE A 191 -1.54 -21.28 15.35
CA ILE A 191 -1.51 -22.24 14.25
C ILE A 191 -1.52 -23.67 14.81
N PRO A 192 -2.24 -24.62 14.17
CA PRO A 192 -2.18 -26.03 14.55
C PRO A 192 -0.75 -26.56 14.52
N LYS A 193 -0.35 -27.33 15.54
CA LYS A 193 1.01 -27.88 15.64
C LYS A 193 1.43 -28.64 14.38
N SER A 194 0.53 -29.43 13.79
CA SER A 194 0.77 -30.15 12.53
C SER A 194 1.13 -29.22 11.38
N SER A 195 0.57 -28.00 11.36
CA SER A 195 0.84 -27.02 10.32
C SER A 195 2.11 -26.23 10.62
N LEU A 196 2.33 -25.87 11.89
CA LEU A 196 3.54 -25.20 12.35
C LEU A 196 4.82 -25.99 12.00
N GLU A 197 4.79 -27.31 12.16
CA GLU A 197 5.94 -28.20 11.87
C GLU A 197 6.24 -28.34 10.37
N ASN A 198 5.31 -27.94 9.48
CA ASN A 198 5.42 -28.10 8.02
C ASN A 198 5.51 -26.77 7.25
N LEU A 199 5.50 -25.64 7.97
CA LEU A 199 5.75 -24.32 7.42
C LEU A 199 7.22 -23.95 7.67
N THR A 200 7.84 -23.33 6.67
CA THR A 200 9.18 -22.77 6.80
C THR A 200 9.16 -21.52 7.68
N GLN A 201 10.32 -21.16 8.24
CA GLN A 201 10.45 -19.92 9.03
C GLN A 201 10.03 -18.67 8.22
N LYS A 202 10.33 -18.63 6.92
CA LYS A 202 9.93 -17.53 6.04
C LYS A 202 8.40 -17.47 5.87
N GLU A 203 7.75 -18.62 5.68
CA GLU A 203 6.29 -18.68 5.59
C GLU A 203 5.61 -18.24 6.88
N LEU A 204 6.15 -18.60 8.05
CA LEU A 204 5.62 -18.14 9.34
C LEU A 204 5.76 -16.62 9.51
N GLN A 205 6.91 -16.06 9.12
CA GLN A 205 7.13 -14.61 9.11
C GLN A 205 6.17 -13.90 8.15
N ASP A 206 6.02 -14.40 6.91
CA ASP A 206 5.11 -13.81 5.93
C ASP A 206 3.65 -13.91 6.37
N LEU A 207 3.25 -15.04 6.96
CA LEU A 207 1.91 -15.22 7.49
C LEU A 207 1.61 -14.26 8.64
N ASP A 208 2.53 -14.13 9.60
CA ASP A 208 2.39 -13.18 10.70
C ASP A 208 2.18 -11.76 10.17
N LYS A 209 2.98 -11.38 9.18
CA LYS A 209 2.93 -10.06 8.56
C LYS A 209 1.65 -9.84 7.77
N ILE A 210 1.19 -10.83 7.00
CA ILE A 210 -0.10 -10.75 6.30
C ILE A 210 -1.25 -10.62 7.30
N LEU A 211 -1.27 -11.38 8.39
CA LEU A 211 -2.38 -11.35 9.36
C LEU A 211 -2.46 -10.03 10.14
N HIS A 212 -1.33 -9.35 10.34
CA HIS A 212 -1.30 -8.02 10.97
C HIS A 212 -1.62 -6.88 10.00
N ASP A 213 -1.63 -7.13 8.68
CA ASP A 213 -1.88 -6.10 7.67
C ASP A 213 -3.36 -5.68 7.63
N SER A 214 -3.66 -4.60 8.35
CA SER A 214 -5.03 -4.18 8.68
C SER A 214 -5.22 -2.66 8.71
N TYR A 215 -4.20 -1.88 8.34
CA TYR A 215 -4.21 -0.42 8.49
C TYR A 215 -5.29 0.27 7.67
N GLY A 216 -6.21 0.99 8.33
CA GLY A 216 -7.03 2.06 7.72
C GLY A 216 -7.93 1.68 6.55
N MET A 217 -7.87 0.43 6.09
CA MET A 217 -8.49 -0.08 4.90
C MET A 217 -9.76 -0.82 5.29
N LYS A 218 -10.84 -0.52 4.57
CA LYS A 218 -12.10 -1.24 4.69
C LYS A 218 -11.91 -2.70 4.28
N LEU A 219 -11.19 -2.93 3.19
CA LEU A 219 -10.96 -4.26 2.62
C LEU A 219 -9.47 -4.60 2.73
N CYS A 220 -9.03 -4.97 3.93
CA CYS A 220 -7.60 -5.19 4.18
C CYS A 220 -7.11 -6.54 3.63
N PRO A 221 -5.83 -6.64 3.24
CA PRO A 221 -5.25 -7.88 2.72
C PRO A 221 -5.45 -9.09 3.64
N SER A 222 -5.27 -8.92 4.96
CA SER A 222 -5.50 -9.97 5.95
C SER A 222 -6.93 -10.49 5.93
N GLY A 223 -7.92 -9.60 5.99
CA GLY A 223 -9.33 -9.95 6.06
C GLY A 223 -9.82 -10.61 4.78
N LEU A 224 -9.40 -10.11 3.61
CA LEU A 224 -9.76 -10.72 2.33
C LEU A 224 -9.11 -12.09 2.12
N ALA A 225 -7.86 -12.28 2.56
CA ALA A 225 -7.20 -13.58 2.50
C ALA A 225 -7.91 -14.62 3.41
N MET A 226 -8.20 -14.25 4.65
CA MET A 226 -8.95 -15.10 5.57
C MET A 226 -10.34 -15.43 5.05
N LEU A 227 -11.03 -14.46 4.44
CA LEU A 227 -12.33 -14.67 3.84
C LEU A 227 -12.28 -15.64 2.67
N TYR A 228 -11.30 -15.50 1.79
CA TYR A 228 -11.12 -16.40 0.65
C TYR A 228 -10.92 -17.85 1.12
N VAL A 229 -9.96 -18.08 2.03
CA VAL A 229 -9.64 -19.44 2.51
C VAL A 229 -10.79 -20.03 3.31
N SER A 230 -11.40 -19.24 4.19
CA SER A 230 -12.57 -19.69 4.97
C SER A 230 -13.76 -20.06 4.09
N ASN A 231 -14.00 -19.31 3.01
CA ASN A 231 -15.05 -19.62 2.05
C ASN A 231 -14.74 -20.92 1.29
N LYS A 232 -13.50 -21.08 0.80
CA LYS A 232 -13.03 -22.31 0.13
C LYS A 232 -13.17 -23.55 1.01
N LYS A 233 -12.97 -23.41 2.33
CA LYS A 233 -13.14 -24.49 3.31
C LYS A 233 -14.60 -24.70 3.76
N GLY A 234 -15.55 -23.91 3.28
CA GLY A 234 -16.95 -24.00 3.73
C GLY A 234 -17.17 -23.55 5.18
N GLN A 235 -16.24 -22.77 5.75
CA GLN A 235 -16.26 -22.33 7.15
C GLN A 235 -16.88 -20.92 7.33
N LEU A 236 -17.37 -20.31 6.26
CA LEU A 236 -17.86 -18.93 6.30
C LEU A 236 -19.06 -18.74 7.25
N SER A 237 -19.98 -19.72 7.32
CA SER A 237 -21.13 -19.67 8.24
C SER A 237 -20.69 -19.60 9.70
N LYS A 238 -19.73 -20.43 10.09
CA LYS A 238 -19.11 -20.42 11.44
C LYS A 238 -18.55 -19.04 11.77
N TRP A 239 -17.87 -18.39 10.83
CA TRP A 239 -17.33 -17.06 11.01
C TRP A 239 -18.40 -15.97 11.11
N ILE A 240 -19.47 -16.06 10.32
CA ILE A 240 -20.62 -15.15 10.40
C ILE A 240 -21.25 -15.21 11.80
N ASP A 241 -21.43 -16.41 12.35
CA ASP A 241 -22.05 -16.61 13.66
C ASP A 241 -21.17 -16.06 14.79
N ILE A 242 -19.86 -16.30 14.75
CA ILE A 242 -18.89 -15.68 15.66
C ILE A 242 -18.96 -14.16 15.58
N ASN A 243 -19.01 -13.60 14.36
CA ASN A 243 -19.11 -12.16 14.16
C ASN A 243 -20.36 -11.55 14.78
N LYS A 244 -21.53 -12.17 14.54
CA LYS A 244 -22.82 -11.69 15.07
C LYS A 244 -22.79 -11.58 16.60
N ASN A 245 -22.24 -12.60 17.27
CA ASN A 245 -22.12 -12.63 18.73
C ASN A 245 -21.14 -11.58 19.27
N HIS A 246 -20.09 -11.27 18.51
CA HIS A 246 -19.10 -10.27 18.89
C HIS A 246 -19.62 -8.83 18.69
N ILE A 247 -20.23 -8.56 17.53
CA ILE A 247 -20.67 -7.23 17.11
C ILE A 247 -21.94 -6.77 17.83
N SER A 248 -22.85 -7.69 18.17
CA SER A 248 -24.04 -7.34 18.95
C SER A 248 -23.70 -6.70 20.30
N SER A 249 -22.45 -6.84 20.76
CA SER A 249 -21.98 -6.31 22.04
C SER A 249 -21.24 -4.96 21.94
N ILE A 250 -20.92 -4.46 20.74
CA ILE A 250 -20.07 -3.26 20.56
C ILE A 250 -20.68 -2.29 19.54
N LYS A 251 -21.17 -1.15 20.05
CA LYS A 251 -21.72 -0.04 19.25
C LYS A 251 -20.66 0.54 18.30
N GLY A 252 -20.99 0.70 17.02
CA GLY A 252 -20.10 1.26 15.98
C GLY A 252 -19.29 0.23 15.18
N LEU A 253 -19.44 -1.07 15.47
CA LEU A 253 -18.81 -2.15 14.71
C LEU A 253 -19.80 -2.95 13.83
N GLU A 254 -21.03 -2.46 13.67
CA GLU A 254 -22.14 -3.19 13.05
C GLU A 254 -21.89 -3.61 11.59
N ARG A 255 -20.99 -2.90 10.89
CA ARG A 255 -20.61 -3.18 9.49
C ARG A 255 -19.23 -3.80 9.34
N ARG A 256 -18.61 -4.30 10.42
CA ARG A 256 -17.31 -4.98 10.34
C ARG A 256 -17.50 -6.49 10.27
N PHE A 257 -16.70 -7.17 9.47
CA PHE A 257 -16.55 -8.62 9.51
C PHE A 257 -15.16 -8.90 10.05
N ASN A 258 -15.07 -9.24 11.34
CA ASN A 258 -13.79 -9.45 12.00
C ASN A 258 -13.46 -10.93 12.20
N PHE A 259 -12.41 -11.42 11.53
CA PHE A 259 -11.83 -12.74 11.76
C PHE A 259 -11.02 -12.71 13.06
N SER A 260 -11.65 -13.14 14.16
CA SER A 260 -11.07 -13.09 15.50
C SER A 260 -10.22 -14.33 15.83
N ILE A 261 -9.34 -14.74 14.91
CA ILE A 261 -8.53 -15.97 15.01
C ILE A 261 -7.67 -16.03 16.28
N TYR A 262 -7.21 -14.89 16.78
CA TYR A 262 -6.41 -14.79 18.01
C TYR A 262 -7.23 -15.05 19.29
N LYS A 263 -8.55 -14.86 19.24
CA LYS A 263 -9.47 -15.19 20.35
C LYS A 263 -10.10 -16.56 20.20
N HIS A 264 -10.22 -17.03 18.97
CA HIS A 264 -10.89 -18.27 18.61
C HIS A 264 -9.98 -19.16 17.75
N PRO A 265 -8.79 -19.58 18.22
CA PRO A 265 -7.87 -20.39 17.43
C PRO A 265 -8.46 -21.76 17.03
N GLU A 266 -9.45 -22.26 17.76
CA GLU A 266 -10.22 -23.46 17.42
C GLU A 266 -10.97 -23.37 16.07
N THR A 267 -11.13 -22.15 15.54
CA THR A 267 -11.74 -21.92 14.23
C THR A 267 -10.86 -22.37 13.07
N ILE A 268 -9.55 -22.39 13.28
CA ILE A 268 -8.54 -22.76 12.29
C ILE A 268 -7.80 -24.06 12.67
N ALA A 269 -8.31 -24.81 13.66
CA ALA A 269 -7.68 -26.02 14.18
C ALA A 269 -7.48 -27.12 13.11
N ASP A 270 -8.35 -27.17 12.11
CA ASP A 270 -8.34 -28.13 10.99
C ASP A 270 -7.66 -27.59 9.73
N TRP A 271 -6.98 -26.44 9.81
CA TRP A 271 -6.27 -25.85 8.67
C TRP A 271 -4.93 -26.54 8.45
N THR A 272 -4.68 -26.86 7.19
CA THR A 272 -3.44 -27.50 6.71
C THR A 272 -2.37 -26.44 6.39
N PRO A 273 -1.08 -26.83 6.23
CA PRO A 273 -0.05 -25.91 5.76
C PRO A 273 -0.44 -25.19 4.45
N ASP A 274 -1.12 -25.87 3.55
CA ASP A 274 -1.51 -25.30 2.26
C ASP A 274 -2.61 -24.24 2.40
N ASP A 275 -3.48 -24.36 3.41
CA ASP A 275 -4.45 -23.31 3.73
C ASP A 275 -3.74 -22.02 4.18
N PHE A 276 -2.68 -22.15 4.98
CA PHE A 276 -1.87 -21.00 5.43
C PHE A 276 -1.04 -20.39 4.31
N ARG A 277 -0.46 -21.21 3.43
CA ARG A 277 0.20 -20.74 2.20
C ARG A 277 -0.79 -19.97 1.31
N GLU A 278 -2.02 -20.46 1.20
CA GLU A 278 -3.07 -19.77 0.45
C GLU A 278 -3.42 -18.40 1.08
N VAL A 279 -3.43 -18.28 2.42
CA VAL A 279 -3.57 -16.96 3.08
C VAL A 279 -2.44 -16.01 2.67
N ILE A 280 -1.19 -16.47 2.69
CA ILE A 280 -0.04 -15.66 2.28
C ILE A 280 -0.20 -15.22 0.82
N ASN A 281 -0.50 -16.17 -0.08
CA ASN A 281 -0.63 -15.94 -1.51
C ASN A 281 -1.75 -14.95 -1.83
N VAL A 282 -2.94 -15.14 -1.26
CA VAL A 282 -4.09 -14.26 -1.48
C VAL A 282 -3.84 -12.89 -0.88
N GLY A 283 -3.26 -12.82 0.33
CA GLY A 283 -2.88 -11.55 0.96
C GLY A 283 -1.93 -10.74 0.08
N ASN A 284 -0.88 -11.37 -0.44
CA ASN A 284 0.06 -10.74 -1.38
C ASN A 284 -0.60 -10.34 -2.71
N ALA A 285 -1.50 -11.16 -3.25
CA ALA A 285 -2.25 -10.84 -4.46
C ALA A 285 -3.15 -9.61 -4.26
N VAL A 286 -3.82 -9.50 -3.11
CA VAL A 286 -4.62 -8.32 -2.75
C VAL A 286 -3.72 -7.10 -2.62
N LYS A 287 -2.60 -7.16 -1.89
CA LYS A 287 -1.65 -6.03 -1.80
C LYS A 287 -1.22 -5.55 -3.19
N TYR A 288 -0.83 -6.47 -4.07
CA TYR A 288 -0.44 -6.15 -5.43
C TYR A 288 -1.59 -5.50 -6.22
N ALA A 289 -2.80 -6.04 -6.15
CA ALA A 289 -3.97 -5.49 -6.83
C ALA A 289 -4.27 -4.04 -6.39
N ARG A 290 -4.12 -3.74 -5.10
CA ARG A 290 -4.30 -2.38 -4.57
C ARG A 290 -3.28 -1.40 -5.12
N LEU A 291 -1.99 -1.76 -5.06
CA LEU A 291 -0.89 -0.94 -5.58
C LEU A 291 -1.03 -0.71 -7.09
N LYS A 292 -1.36 -1.79 -7.82
CA LYS A 292 -1.67 -1.73 -9.25
C LYS A 292 -2.82 -0.77 -9.54
N THR A 293 -3.87 -0.80 -8.73
CA THR A 293 -5.03 0.10 -8.88
C THR A 293 -4.62 1.56 -8.70
N LEU A 294 -3.79 1.90 -7.70
CA LEU A 294 -3.27 3.26 -7.52
C LEU A 294 -2.46 3.76 -8.72
N ILE A 295 -1.69 2.88 -9.36
CA ILE A 295 -0.97 3.19 -10.60
C ILE A 295 -1.97 3.40 -11.75
N ASP A 296 -2.94 2.49 -11.90
CA ASP A 296 -3.89 2.51 -13.00
C ASP A 296 -4.80 3.74 -13.00
N VAL A 297 -5.28 4.19 -11.83
CA VAL A 297 -6.15 5.38 -11.76
C VAL A 297 -5.46 6.65 -12.25
N ILE A 298 -4.12 6.73 -12.17
CA ILE A 298 -3.33 7.85 -12.70
C ILE A 298 -2.87 7.58 -14.14
N ALA A 299 -2.51 6.33 -14.46
CA ALA A 299 -1.99 5.95 -15.77
C ALA A 299 -3.05 5.85 -16.88
N GLN A 300 -4.30 5.57 -16.51
CA GLN A 300 -5.43 5.37 -17.42
C GLN A 300 -6.69 6.06 -16.87
N PRO A 301 -6.64 7.38 -16.60
CA PRO A 301 -7.65 8.10 -15.82
C PRO A 301 -9.06 7.99 -16.42
N GLU A 302 -9.18 7.87 -17.73
CA GLU A 302 -10.44 7.72 -18.45
C GLU A 302 -11.23 6.44 -18.10
N LYS A 303 -10.56 5.42 -17.56
CA LYS A 303 -11.19 4.15 -17.16
C LYS A 303 -11.74 4.17 -15.73
N TYR A 304 -11.36 5.17 -14.94
CA TYR A 304 -11.62 5.21 -13.51
C TYR A 304 -12.31 6.52 -13.13
N ILE A 305 -13.64 6.51 -13.25
CA ILE A 305 -14.50 7.64 -12.91
C ILE A 305 -14.99 7.46 -11.47
N ASN A 306 -14.78 8.49 -10.66
CA ASN A 306 -15.36 8.57 -9.33
C ASN A 306 -16.88 8.85 -9.46
N PRO A 307 -17.75 7.93 -9.02
CA PRO A 307 -19.20 8.10 -9.17
C PRO A 307 -19.77 9.26 -8.34
N ASP A 308 -19.09 9.66 -7.25
CA ASP A 308 -19.57 10.71 -6.35
C ASP A 308 -19.28 12.11 -6.89
N SER A 309 -18.09 12.32 -7.47
CA SER A 309 -17.67 13.61 -8.03
C SER A 309 -18.00 13.76 -9.52
N GLY A 310 -18.06 12.64 -10.25
CA GLY A 310 -18.10 12.62 -11.72
C GLY A 310 -16.75 12.90 -12.39
N ASN A 311 -15.70 13.14 -11.61
CA ASN A 311 -14.34 13.33 -12.10
C ASN A 311 -13.63 11.98 -12.32
N THR A 312 -12.45 12.01 -12.96
CA THR A 312 -11.56 10.85 -12.86
C THR A 312 -10.97 10.80 -11.46
N TYR A 313 -10.64 9.61 -10.95
CA TYR A 313 -9.91 9.51 -9.67
C TYR A 313 -8.55 10.23 -9.73
N CYS A 314 -7.93 10.33 -10.91
CA CYS A 314 -6.71 11.13 -11.12
C CYS A 314 -6.95 12.63 -10.85
N ASP A 315 -8.03 13.19 -11.39
CA ASP A 315 -8.38 14.60 -11.14
C ASP A 315 -8.59 14.87 -9.65
N ASP A 316 -9.30 13.97 -8.96
CA ASP A 316 -9.53 14.07 -7.51
C ASP A 316 -8.22 13.95 -6.71
N ILE A 317 -7.33 13.02 -7.10
CA ILE A 317 -5.98 12.88 -6.54
C ILE A 317 -5.15 14.16 -6.71
N LEU A 318 -5.24 14.81 -7.88
CA LEU A 318 -4.45 15.98 -8.23
C LEU A 318 -5.04 17.30 -7.73
N GLY A 319 -6.20 17.25 -7.06
CA GLY A 319 -6.93 18.42 -6.57
C GLY A 319 -7.55 19.25 -7.70
N ILE A 320 -7.81 18.65 -8.86
CA ILE A 320 -8.37 19.31 -10.04
C ILE A 320 -9.89 19.19 -9.98
N SER A 321 -10.59 20.26 -9.60
CA SER A 321 -12.04 20.29 -9.70
C SER A 321 -12.44 20.59 -11.14
N LYS A 322 -13.20 19.72 -11.80
CA LYS A 322 -14.05 20.16 -12.91
C LYS A 322 -15.14 21.04 -12.30
N ALA A 323 -15.13 22.34 -12.58
CA ALA A 323 -16.31 23.15 -12.34
C ALA A 323 -17.47 22.45 -13.05
N LYS A 324 -18.56 22.15 -12.32
CA LYS A 324 -19.82 21.79 -12.99
C LYS A 324 -20.13 22.93 -13.93
N GLU A 325 -19.92 22.75 -15.24
CA GLU A 325 -20.61 23.52 -16.25
C GLU A 325 -22.09 23.17 -16.10
N VAL A 326 -22.74 23.84 -15.14
CA VAL A 326 -24.18 23.98 -15.15
C VAL A 326 -24.45 24.80 -16.39
N GLY A 327 -24.77 24.10 -17.48
CA GLY A 327 -25.14 24.71 -18.74
C GLY A 327 -26.11 25.84 -18.45
N ARG A 328 -25.70 27.06 -18.78
CA ARG A 328 -26.65 28.14 -19.04
C ARG A 328 -27.52 27.62 -20.18
N VAL A 329 -28.70 27.13 -19.81
CA VAL A 329 -29.81 27.06 -20.74
C VAL A 329 -30.19 28.51 -20.97
N ASP A 330 -29.65 29.10 -22.03
CA ASP A 330 -30.19 30.33 -22.57
C ASP A 330 -31.67 30.05 -22.89
N ARG A 331 -32.56 30.75 -22.19
CA ARG A 331 -33.98 30.86 -22.51
C ARG A 331 -34.26 32.28 -22.94
#